data_AF-A0A5U2WX70-F1
#
_entry.id   AF-A0A5U2WX70-F1
#
_cell.length_a   1.000
_cell.length_b   1.000
_cell.length_c   1.000
_cell.angle_alpha   90.00
_cell.angle_beta   90.00
_cell.angle_gamma   90.00
#
_symmetry.space_group_name_H-M   'P 1'
#
loop_
_entity.id
_entity.type
_entity.pdbx_description
1 polymer ?
#
loop_
_entity_poly.entity_id
_entity_poly.type
_entity_poly.pdbx_seq_one_letter_code
_entity_poly.pdbx_strand_id
1 'polypeptide(L)'
;MAENGPIEDLAKRISEDLLSRFKWQQHGPCDRDFLCDDEAKHKPEGKKQKHTHPVDVVFSYKDPYLNKVIYLNTDLKSYKAGSINASKIESALESLAKTIECARYSPEWSEKYNFSQIDCEVRGLLFVFNHDNQLQHDFYEFFNPPKPAKGRRDKAVNLEKIPLSAGQQIHIIDPFLINYMLAITNDMNDLIAKKEFPDEEYGFYYPQLTFHKVAVTEKYLPATIEVLSSPFMIIKHGAVYKFNRAKGIEEEVYPEGFVVYYNKKGNSDNEFFYLL
;
A
#
# COMPACT_ATOMS: atom_id res chain seq x y z
N MET A 1 11.22 27.29 3.60
CA MET A 1 11.73 26.16 2.82
C MET A 1 12.24 25.15 3.81
N ALA A 2 11.48 24.09 4.05
CA ALA A 2 11.80 23.09 5.06
C ALA A 2 12.84 22.10 4.50
N GLU A 3 13.81 21.71 5.30
CA GLU A 3 14.89 20.77 4.95
C GLU A 3 14.39 19.36 4.53
N ASN A 4 13.08 19.10 4.62
CA ASN A 4 12.46 17.81 4.33
C ASN A 4 11.95 17.64 2.88
N GLY A 5 11.85 18.72 2.10
CA GLY A 5 11.25 18.68 0.76
C GLY A 5 11.82 17.60 -0.18
N PRO A 6 13.16 17.47 -0.31
CA PRO A 6 13.77 16.45 -1.18
C PRO A 6 13.49 15.01 -0.73
N ILE A 7 13.32 14.78 0.57
CA ILE A 7 13.12 13.47 1.17
C ILE A 7 11.64 13.03 1.02
N GLU A 8 10.71 13.98 1.14
CA GLU A 8 9.29 13.79 0.90
C GLU A 8 8.99 13.54 -0.58
N ASP A 9 9.66 14.27 -1.49
CA ASP A 9 9.55 14.06 -2.93
C ASP A 9 10.06 12.69 -3.36
N LEU A 10 11.11 12.17 -2.70
CA LEU A 10 11.62 10.83 -2.94
C LEU A 10 10.59 9.77 -2.56
N ALA A 11 9.94 9.90 -1.40
CA ALA A 11 8.92 8.96 -0.95
C ALA A 11 7.72 8.92 -1.92
N LYS A 12 7.30 10.07 -2.47
CA LYS A 12 6.24 10.16 -3.48
C LYS A 12 6.59 9.38 -4.74
N ARG A 13 7.74 9.67 -5.34
CA ARG A 13 8.21 9.00 -6.56
C ARG A 13 8.33 7.49 -6.36
N ILE A 14 8.96 7.07 -5.25
CA ILE A 14 9.09 5.65 -4.92
C ILE A 14 7.71 5.01 -4.78
N SER A 15 6.77 5.65 -4.07
CA SER A 15 5.42 5.09 -3.88
C SER A 15 4.65 4.97 -5.20
N GLU A 16 4.74 5.96 -6.09
CA GLU A 16 4.09 5.96 -7.40
C GLU A 16 4.66 4.86 -8.30
N ASP A 17 5.98 4.86 -8.50
CA ASP A 17 6.68 3.88 -9.34
C ASP A 17 6.44 2.47 -8.82
N LEU A 18 6.52 2.27 -7.49
CA LEU A 18 6.35 0.98 -6.88
C LEU A 18 4.90 0.48 -6.99
N LEU A 19 3.91 1.28 -6.57
CA LEU A 19 2.52 0.85 -6.49
C LEU A 19 1.88 0.69 -7.89
N SER A 20 2.37 1.40 -8.90
CA SER A 20 1.95 1.23 -10.29
C SER A 20 2.17 -0.21 -10.81
N ARG A 21 3.28 -0.87 -10.40
CA ARG A 21 3.58 -2.27 -10.74
C ARG A 21 2.64 -3.27 -10.07
N PHE A 22 1.92 -2.84 -9.04
CA PHE A 22 0.85 -3.61 -8.42
C PHE A 22 -0.55 -3.24 -8.97
N LYS A 23 -0.56 -2.48 -10.08
CA LYS A 23 -1.74 -1.93 -10.78
C LYS A 23 -2.61 -1.03 -9.91
N TRP A 24 -1.99 -0.32 -8.97
CA TRP A 24 -2.68 0.74 -8.26
C TRP A 24 -2.68 2.00 -9.11
N GLN A 25 -3.78 2.74 -9.02
CA GLN A 25 -3.95 4.02 -9.71
C GLN A 25 -3.80 5.15 -8.71
N GLN A 26 -2.96 6.14 -9.04
CA GLN A 26 -2.86 7.38 -8.28
C GLN A 26 -3.93 8.37 -8.74
N HIS A 27 -4.55 9.05 -7.78
CA HIS A 27 -5.52 10.13 -8.00
C HIS A 27 -4.93 11.45 -7.53
N GLY A 28 -5.09 12.51 -8.32
CA GLY A 28 -4.55 13.84 -8.02
C GLY A 28 -5.45 14.63 -7.08
N PRO A 29 -5.08 15.86 -6.69
CA PRO A 29 -3.73 16.43 -6.58
C PRO A 29 -2.99 15.90 -5.33
N CYS A 30 -1.65 15.82 -5.39
CA CYS A 30 -0.83 15.53 -4.21
C CYS A 30 -0.70 16.75 -3.30
N ASP A 31 -0.45 16.51 -2.01
CA ASP A 31 -0.22 17.51 -0.96
C ASP A 31 -1.33 18.56 -0.85
N ARG A 32 -2.59 18.11 -0.95
CA ARG A 32 -3.75 18.99 -0.84
C ARG A 32 -4.60 18.66 0.36
N ASP A 33 -4.55 19.59 1.29
CA ASP A 33 -5.51 19.71 2.37
C ASP A 33 -6.95 19.81 1.85
N PHE A 34 -7.90 19.30 2.65
CA PHE A 34 -9.33 19.56 2.51
C PHE A 34 -9.93 19.97 3.85
N LEU A 35 -11.10 20.63 3.82
CA LEU A 35 -11.75 21.12 5.03
C LEU A 35 -12.26 19.96 5.91
N CYS A 36 -12.12 20.11 7.21
CA CYS A 36 -12.67 19.17 8.16
C CYS A 36 -14.18 19.37 8.33
N ASP A 37 -14.96 18.33 8.06
CA ASP A 37 -16.43 18.35 8.20
C ASP A 37 -16.89 18.22 9.68
N ASP A 38 -16.04 17.70 10.57
CA ASP A 38 -16.33 17.55 12.01
C ASP A 38 -15.26 18.27 12.87
N GLU A 39 -15.24 19.60 12.81
CA GLU A 39 -14.32 20.40 13.63
C GLU A 39 -14.52 20.15 15.14
N ALA A 40 -15.73 19.79 15.59
CA ALA A 40 -16.00 19.57 17.01
C ALA A 40 -15.20 18.40 17.57
N LYS A 41 -15.01 17.33 16.79
CA LYS A 41 -14.21 16.16 17.20
C LYS A 41 -12.74 16.25 16.78
N HIS A 42 -12.44 16.80 15.60
CA HIS A 42 -11.11 16.66 15.02
C HIS A 42 -10.18 17.82 15.33
N LYS A 43 -10.72 19.02 15.57
CA LYS A 43 -9.93 20.22 15.78
C LYS A 43 -9.21 20.15 17.14
N PRO A 44 -7.88 20.32 17.16
CA PRO A 44 -7.15 20.41 18.42
C PRO A 44 -7.63 21.59 19.27
N GLU A 45 -7.75 21.37 20.58
CA GLU A 45 -8.15 22.41 21.54
C GLU A 45 -7.25 23.64 21.45
N GLY A 46 -7.86 24.82 21.53
CA GLY A 46 -7.15 26.11 21.48
C GLY A 46 -6.73 26.58 20.08
N LYS A 47 -6.92 25.79 19.01
CA LYS A 47 -6.70 26.29 17.63
C LYS A 47 -7.86 27.18 17.19
N LYS A 48 -7.55 28.43 16.81
CA LYS A 48 -8.56 29.41 16.34
C LYS A 48 -8.88 29.28 14.84
N GLN A 49 -7.96 28.75 14.06
CA GLN A 49 -8.10 28.63 12.60
C GLN A 49 -9.06 27.49 12.23
N LYS A 50 -9.64 27.53 11.02
CA LYS A 50 -10.39 26.38 10.50
C LYS A 50 -9.47 25.16 10.42
N HIS A 51 -10.00 23.98 10.74
CA HIS A 51 -9.23 22.76 10.70
C HIS A 51 -9.29 22.15 9.30
N THR A 52 -8.12 21.77 8.78
CA THR A 52 -7.97 21.00 7.55
C THR A 52 -7.34 19.65 7.85
N HIS A 53 -7.62 18.68 6.98
CA HIS A 53 -6.95 17.39 6.95
C HIS A 53 -5.94 17.35 5.81
N PRO A 54 -4.68 17.01 6.07
CA PRO A 54 -3.68 16.85 5.03
C PRO A 54 -3.92 15.55 4.24
N VAL A 55 -3.60 15.58 2.94
CA VAL A 55 -3.59 14.40 2.07
C VAL A 55 -2.34 14.50 1.21
N ASP A 56 -1.42 13.54 1.38
CA ASP A 56 -0.18 13.53 0.61
C ASP A 56 -0.46 12.98 -0.80
N VAL A 57 -1.15 11.84 -0.87
CA VAL A 57 -1.55 11.19 -2.13
C VAL A 57 -2.72 10.25 -1.90
N VAL A 58 -3.51 9.99 -2.95
CA VAL A 58 -4.56 8.96 -2.92
C VAL A 58 -4.23 7.90 -3.96
N PHE A 59 -4.18 6.64 -3.52
CA PHE A 59 -4.09 5.48 -4.41
C PHE A 59 -5.42 4.75 -4.46
N SER A 60 -5.63 3.93 -5.49
CA SER A 60 -6.78 3.04 -5.54
C SER A 60 -6.49 1.74 -6.27
N TYR A 61 -7.28 0.73 -5.96
CA TYR A 61 -7.36 -0.50 -6.73
C TYR A 61 -8.78 -1.08 -6.66
N LYS A 62 -9.13 -1.92 -7.63
CA LYS A 62 -10.37 -2.70 -7.61
C LYS A 62 -10.17 -3.95 -6.75
N ASP A 63 -10.89 -4.06 -5.64
CA ASP A 63 -10.88 -5.26 -4.81
C ASP A 63 -11.66 -6.40 -5.50
N PRO A 64 -11.02 -7.55 -5.75
CA PRO A 64 -11.61 -8.63 -6.52
C PRO A 64 -12.66 -9.44 -5.75
N TYR A 65 -12.64 -9.43 -4.42
CA TYR A 65 -13.62 -10.14 -3.60
C TYR A 65 -14.82 -9.25 -3.25
N LEU A 66 -14.56 -7.98 -2.96
CA LEU A 66 -15.60 -7.01 -2.60
C LEU A 66 -16.31 -6.43 -3.83
N ASN A 67 -15.70 -6.53 -5.02
CA ASN A 67 -16.13 -5.82 -6.22
C ASN A 67 -16.27 -4.31 -5.99
N LYS A 68 -15.38 -3.72 -5.19
CA LYS A 68 -15.36 -2.29 -4.88
C LYS A 68 -14.05 -1.65 -5.28
N VAL A 69 -14.07 -0.36 -5.62
CA VAL A 69 -12.84 0.43 -5.73
C VAL A 69 -12.44 0.89 -4.33
N ILE A 70 -11.30 0.42 -3.86
CA ILE A 70 -10.73 0.83 -2.57
C ILE A 70 -9.86 2.05 -2.84
N TYR A 71 -10.22 3.18 -2.24
CA TYR A 71 -9.42 4.39 -2.24
C TYR A 71 -8.62 4.47 -0.93
N LEU A 72 -7.32 4.68 -1.04
CA LEU A 72 -6.39 4.74 0.05
C LEU A 72 -5.89 6.17 0.21
N ASN A 73 -6.48 6.89 1.16
CA ASN A 73 -5.97 8.19 1.58
C ASN A 73 -4.63 7.97 2.28
N THR A 74 -3.54 8.38 1.65
CA THR A 74 -2.19 7.98 2.06
C THR A 74 -1.47 9.10 2.77
N ASP A 75 -0.88 8.75 3.92
CA ASP A 75 0.07 9.58 4.67
C ASP A 75 1.48 9.02 4.44
N LEU A 76 2.32 9.79 3.74
CA LEU A 76 3.69 9.44 3.36
C LEU A 76 4.66 9.93 4.43
N LYS A 77 5.22 8.99 5.19
CA LYS A 77 6.23 9.29 6.20
C LYS A 77 7.59 8.80 5.75
N SER A 78 8.49 9.74 5.49
CA SER A 78 9.90 9.43 5.26
C SER A 78 10.73 9.74 6.50
N TYR A 79 11.30 8.70 7.09
CA TYR A 79 12.09 8.79 8.32
C TYR A 79 13.47 8.18 8.12
N LYS A 80 14.42 8.63 8.93
CA LYS A 80 15.67 7.91 9.15
C LYS A 80 15.41 6.88 10.25
N ALA A 81 16.10 5.74 10.28
CA ALA A 81 15.86 4.66 11.25
C ALA A 81 15.74 5.17 12.70
N GLY A 82 16.70 5.99 13.13
CA GLY A 82 16.73 6.53 14.51
C GLY A 82 15.64 7.58 14.82
N SER A 83 14.83 7.99 13.84
CA SER A 83 13.75 8.96 14.04
C SER A 83 12.37 8.33 14.00
N ILE A 84 12.25 7.03 13.69
CA ILE A 84 11.01 6.25 13.78
C ILE A 84 10.80 5.86 15.24
N ASN A 85 9.63 6.15 15.80
CA ASN A 85 9.26 5.73 17.15
C ASN A 85 7.75 5.59 17.31
N ALA A 86 7.32 4.89 18.36
CA ALA A 86 5.92 4.62 18.64
C ALA A 86 5.06 5.88 18.75
N SER A 87 5.57 6.98 19.33
CA SER A 87 4.80 8.22 19.43
C SER A 87 4.54 8.87 18.07
N LYS A 88 5.50 8.83 17.13
CA LYS A 88 5.28 9.35 15.78
C LYS A 88 4.28 8.50 15.00
N ILE A 89 4.36 7.18 15.15
CA ILE A 89 3.42 6.24 14.51
C ILE A 89 2.01 6.46 15.09
N GLU A 90 1.87 6.51 16.42
CA GLU A 90 0.61 6.82 17.11
C GLU A 90 0.00 8.12 16.58
N SER A 91 0.76 9.22 16.53
CA SER A 91 0.28 10.51 16.01
C SER A 91 -0.12 10.47 14.53
N ALA A 92 0.63 9.74 13.69
CA ALA A 92 0.29 9.59 12.27
C ALA A 92 -1.02 8.81 12.09
N LEU A 93 -1.18 7.71 12.83
CA LEU A 93 -2.42 6.92 12.81
C LEU A 93 -3.62 7.70 13.35
N GLU A 94 -3.45 8.45 14.43
CA GLU A 94 -4.50 9.33 14.98
C GLU A 94 -4.94 10.40 13.98
N SER A 95 -3.98 11.03 13.29
CA SER A 95 -4.27 12.01 12.24
C SER A 95 -5.01 11.37 11.08
N LEU A 96 -4.49 10.24 10.59
CA LEU A 96 -5.03 9.53 9.45
C LEU A 96 -6.47 9.03 9.70
N ALA A 97 -6.76 8.53 10.90
CA ALA A 97 -8.10 8.10 11.30
C ALA A 97 -9.15 9.23 11.17
N LYS A 98 -8.83 10.41 11.71
CA LYS A 98 -9.69 11.60 11.60
C LYS A 98 -9.86 12.05 10.14
N THR A 99 -8.79 11.99 9.36
CA THR A 99 -8.81 12.33 7.94
C THR A 99 -9.76 11.43 7.15
N ILE A 100 -9.68 10.12 7.32
CA ILE A 100 -10.55 9.19 6.59
C ILE A 100 -12.02 9.22 7.08
N GLU A 101 -12.29 9.76 8.28
CA GLU A 101 -13.66 10.00 8.76
C GLU A 101 -14.33 11.12 7.98
N CYS A 102 -13.63 12.23 7.75
CA CYS A 102 -14.16 13.29 6.89
C CYS A 102 -14.16 12.90 5.41
N ALA A 103 -13.09 12.26 4.91
CA ALA A 103 -12.94 11.93 3.48
C ALA A 103 -14.11 11.07 2.94
N ARG A 104 -14.70 10.21 3.78
CA ARG A 104 -15.84 9.34 3.41
C ARG A 104 -17.07 10.11 2.92
N TYR A 105 -17.29 11.32 3.44
CA TYR A 105 -18.50 12.10 3.17
C TYR A 105 -18.22 13.47 2.56
N SER A 106 -16.96 13.90 2.53
CA SER A 106 -16.55 15.21 2.03
C SER A 106 -16.76 15.34 0.51
N PRO A 107 -17.63 16.26 0.05
CA PRO A 107 -17.79 16.53 -1.37
C PRO A 107 -16.49 17.10 -1.99
N GLU A 108 -15.75 17.91 -1.21
CA GLU A 108 -14.46 18.47 -1.64
C GLU A 108 -13.43 17.38 -1.90
N TRP A 109 -13.32 16.40 -0.98
CA TRP A 109 -12.43 15.25 -1.17
C TRP A 109 -12.89 14.43 -2.39
N SER A 110 -14.19 14.18 -2.49
CA SER A 110 -14.76 13.38 -3.57
C SER A 110 -14.50 13.96 -4.95
N GLU A 111 -14.66 15.28 -5.11
CA GLU A 111 -14.42 16.00 -6.36
C GLU A 111 -12.94 16.01 -6.73
N LYS A 112 -12.05 16.25 -5.75
CA LYS A 112 -10.60 16.28 -5.98
C LYS A 112 -10.06 14.96 -6.53
N TYR A 113 -10.46 13.85 -5.91
CA TYR A 113 -9.89 12.52 -6.18
C TYR A 113 -10.78 11.65 -7.09
N ASN A 114 -11.77 12.26 -7.76
CA ASN A 114 -12.71 11.58 -8.65
C ASN A 114 -13.33 10.31 -8.03
N PHE A 115 -13.76 10.45 -6.78
CA PHE A 115 -14.37 9.37 -6.02
C PHE A 115 -15.85 9.23 -6.41
N SER A 116 -16.26 8.03 -6.79
CA SER A 116 -17.68 7.65 -6.91
C SER A 116 -18.13 7.15 -5.55
N GLN A 117 -19.27 7.62 -5.00
CA GLN A 117 -19.86 7.07 -3.77
C GLN A 117 -20.45 5.66 -3.94
N ILE A 118 -20.66 5.21 -5.17
CA ILE A 118 -21.20 3.89 -5.48
C ILE A 118 -20.04 2.91 -5.65
N ASP A 119 -20.17 1.71 -5.06
CA ASP A 119 -19.24 0.58 -5.16
C ASP A 119 -17.77 0.92 -4.85
N CYS A 120 -17.57 1.73 -3.82
CA CYS A 120 -16.28 2.19 -3.35
C CYS A 120 -16.13 2.06 -1.83
N GLU A 121 -14.90 2.24 -1.34
CA GLU A 121 -14.61 2.39 0.07
C GLU A 121 -13.38 3.29 0.27
N VAL A 122 -13.43 4.22 1.22
CA VAL A 122 -12.25 5.01 1.63
C VAL A 122 -11.61 4.35 2.85
N ARG A 123 -10.32 4.04 2.73
CA ARG A 123 -9.46 3.51 3.78
C ARG A 123 -8.22 4.40 3.93
N GLY A 124 -7.55 4.30 5.08
CA GLY A 124 -6.27 4.99 5.31
C GLY A 124 -5.09 4.10 4.93
N LEU A 125 -4.03 4.72 4.43
CA LEU A 125 -2.74 4.06 4.27
C LEU A 125 -1.63 4.90 4.92
N LEU A 126 -0.95 4.33 5.92
CA LEU A 126 0.29 4.89 6.43
C LEU A 126 1.45 4.22 5.69
N PHE A 127 2.17 4.98 4.87
CA PHE A 127 3.32 4.49 4.13
C PHE A 127 4.60 5.03 4.79
N VAL A 128 5.36 4.14 5.44
CA VAL A 128 6.55 4.49 6.20
C VAL A 128 7.79 4.08 5.42
N PHE A 129 8.43 5.05 4.79
CA PHE A 129 9.69 4.87 4.09
C PHE A 129 10.88 5.14 5.01
N ASN A 130 11.84 4.22 5.06
CA ASN A 130 13.11 4.44 5.72
C ASN A 130 14.20 4.85 4.73
N HIS A 131 14.50 6.15 4.63
CA HIS A 131 15.39 6.68 3.60
C HIS A 131 16.89 6.40 3.85
N ASP A 132 17.29 5.98 5.07
CA ASP A 132 18.68 5.60 5.35
C ASP A 132 18.95 4.09 5.23
N ASN A 133 17.89 3.29 5.04
CA ASN A 133 17.93 1.83 4.98
C ASN A 133 18.66 1.17 6.18
N GLN A 134 18.68 1.84 7.35
CA GLN A 134 19.34 1.36 8.58
C GLN A 134 18.36 0.79 9.62
N LEU A 135 17.09 0.58 9.29
CA LEU A 135 16.12 0.02 10.24
C LEU A 135 16.38 -1.49 10.36
N GLN A 136 16.73 -1.92 11.57
CA GLN A 136 17.15 -3.31 11.83
C GLN A 136 16.10 -4.13 12.60
N HIS A 137 15.20 -3.47 13.33
CA HIS A 137 14.19 -4.14 14.16
C HIS A 137 12.85 -4.22 13.43
N ASP A 138 12.10 -5.28 13.71
CA ASP A 138 10.77 -5.50 13.14
C ASP A 138 9.85 -4.31 13.45
N PHE A 139 9.17 -3.79 12.42
CA PHE A 139 8.26 -2.66 12.58
C PHE A 139 7.12 -2.96 13.57
N TYR A 140 6.72 -4.23 13.71
CA TYR A 140 5.73 -4.66 14.70
C TYR A 140 6.16 -4.38 16.15
N GLU A 141 7.46 -4.22 16.43
CA GLU A 141 7.96 -3.87 17.76
C GLU A 141 7.49 -2.49 18.22
N PHE A 142 7.08 -1.58 17.33
CA PHE A 142 6.45 -0.32 17.76
C PHE A 142 5.07 -0.52 18.39
N PHE A 143 4.37 -1.60 18.04
CA PHE A 143 3.07 -1.97 18.60
C PHE A 143 3.22 -2.93 19.78
N ASN A 144 4.23 -3.80 19.73
CA ASN A 144 4.48 -4.81 20.75
C ASN A 144 5.98 -4.92 21.08
N PRO A 145 6.56 -3.92 21.75
CA PRO A 145 8.01 -3.86 21.97
C PRO A 145 8.50 -5.05 22.79
N PRO A 146 9.63 -5.68 22.49
CA PRO A 146 10.11 -6.82 23.27
C PRO A 146 10.33 -6.45 24.74
N LYS A 147 10.20 -7.42 25.65
CA LYS A 147 10.51 -7.19 27.07
C LYS A 147 12.02 -7.02 27.22
N PRO A 148 12.52 -5.89 27.74
CA PRO A 148 13.95 -5.68 27.89
C PRO A 148 14.52 -6.57 29.01
N ALA A 149 15.80 -6.93 28.88
CA ALA A 149 16.51 -7.71 29.90
C ALA A 149 16.65 -6.97 31.24
N LYS A 150 16.72 -5.63 31.21
CA LYS A 150 16.72 -4.73 32.37
C LYS A 150 15.97 -3.45 32.02
N GLY A 151 15.27 -2.87 32.99
CA GLY A 151 14.59 -1.58 32.85
C GLY A 151 13.11 -1.68 32.46
N ARG A 152 12.52 -0.54 32.10
CA ARG A 152 11.12 -0.42 31.69
C ARG A 152 11.00 -0.74 30.20
N ARG A 153 9.93 -1.44 29.83
CA ARG A 153 9.55 -1.69 28.43
C ARG A 153 9.35 -0.38 27.68
N ASP A 154 9.79 -0.34 26.43
CA ASP A 154 9.59 0.83 25.56
C ASP A 154 8.11 1.15 25.39
N LYS A 155 7.82 2.42 25.08
CA LYS A 155 6.44 2.86 24.82
C LYS A 155 5.96 2.15 23.54
N ALA A 156 4.83 1.46 23.65
CA ALA A 156 4.09 0.93 22.51
C ALA A 156 3.10 1.98 21.98
N VAL A 157 2.74 1.86 20.70
CA VAL A 157 1.56 2.54 20.13
C VAL A 157 0.32 2.10 20.91
N ASN A 158 -0.44 3.06 21.44
CA ASN A 158 -1.71 2.77 22.07
C ASN A 158 -2.85 2.81 21.05
N LEU A 159 -3.27 1.63 20.59
CA LEU A 159 -4.35 1.48 19.62
C LEU A 159 -5.70 2.03 20.11
N GLU A 160 -5.94 2.07 21.43
CA GLU A 160 -7.19 2.60 22.00
C GLU A 160 -7.34 4.12 21.80
N LYS A 161 -6.23 4.82 21.53
CA LYS A 161 -6.25 6.27 21.26
C LYS A 161 -6.56 6.62 19.82
N ILE A 162 -6.45 5.66 18.91
CA ILE A 162 -6.67 5.90 17.48
C ILE A 162 -8.18 5.98 17.26
N PRO A 163 -8.72 7.16 16.88
CA PRO A 163 -10.15 7.39 16.82
C PRO A 163 -10.75 6.84 15.50
N LEU A 164 -10.73 5.52 15.32
CA LEU A 164 -11.33 4.88 14.15
C LEU A 164 -12.83 4.72 14.34
N SER A 165 -13.61 5.29 13.41
CA SER A 165 -15.05 5.07 13.31
C SER A 165 -15.38 3.66 12.81
N ALA A 166 -16.59 3.20 13.10
CA ALA A 166 -17.04 1.87 12.70
C ALA A 166 -16.90 1.64 11.17
N GLY A 167 -16.33 0.49 10.81
CA GLY A 167 -16.09 0.12 9.42
C GLY A 167 -14.99 0.93 8.73
N GLN A 168 -14.17 1.69 9.45
CA GLN A 168 -12.93 2.27 8.91
C GLN A 168 -11.77 1.31 9.07
N GLN A 169 -10.83 1.42 8.15
CA GLN A 169 -9.60 0.63 8.16
C GLN A 169 -8.42 1.54 7.85
N ILE A 170 -7.31 1.31 8.56
CA ILE A 170 -5.99 1.86 8.22
C ILE A 170 -5.08 0.68 7.94
N HIS A 171 -4.38 0.76 6.82
CA HIS A 171 -3.31 -0.15 6.46
C HIS A 171 -1.96 0.51 6.70
N ILE A 172 -0.93 -0.30 6.89
CA ILE A 172 0.44 0.17 7.04
C ILE A 172 1.30 -0.55 6.02
N ILE A 173 2.02 0.22 5.21
CA ILE A 173 3.15 -0.27 4.42
C ILE A 173 4.41 0.20 5.14
N ASP A 174 5.09 -0.73 5.80
CA ASP A 174 6.32 -0.47 6.54
C ASP A 174 7.58 -0.68 5.67
N PRO A 175 8.78 -0.28 6.16
CA PRO A 175 10.01 -0.40 5.37
C PRO A 175 10.35 -1.82 4.90
N PHE A 176 10.00 -2.87 5.66
CA PHE A 176 10.26 -4.25 5.25
C PHE A 176 9.33 -4.67 4.11
N LEU A 177 8.06 -4.29 4.19
CA LEU A 177 7.12 -4.53 3.10
C LEU A 177 7.52 -3.75 1.83
N ILE A 178 7.97 -2.49 1.96
CA ILE A 178 8.50 -1.71 0.82
C ILE A 178 9.69 -2.44 0.18
N ASN A 179 10.64 -2.92 0.98
CA ASN A 179 11.80 -3.65 0.49
C ASN A 179 11.41 -4.95 -0.25
N TYR A 180 10.42 -5.69 0.28
CA TYR A 180 9.89 -6.87 -0.38
C TYR A 180 9.24 -6.53 -1.74
N MET A 181 8.40 -5.49 -1.77
CA MET A 181 7.75 -5.01 -2.99
C MET A 181 8.79 -4.54 -4.02
N LEU A 182 9.84 -3.84 -3.61
CA LEU A 182 10.95 -3.44 -4.49
C LEU A 182 11.69 -4.65 -5.07
N ALA A 183 11.92 -5.69 -4.26
CA ALA A 183 12.56 -6.92 -4.74
C ALA A 183 11.71 -7.62 -5.82
N ILE A 184 10.39 -7.70 -5.62
CA ILE A 184 9.45 -8.22 -6.63
C ILE A 184 9.50 -7.38 -7.91
N THR A 185 9.39 -6.06 -7.79
CA THR A 185 9.40 -5.16 -8.95
C THR A 185 10.71 -5.26 -9.74
N ASN A 186 11.85 -5.38 -9.06
CA ASN A 186 13.14 -5.57 -9.72
C ASN A 186 13.21 -6.90 -10.47
N ASP A 187 12.75 -7.99 -9.85
CA ASP A 187 12.68 -9.30 -10.52
C ASP A 187 11.73 -9.27 -11.74
N MET A 188 10.56 -8.63 -11.61
CA MET A 188 9.66 -8.42 -12.75
C MET A 188 10.34 -7.65 -13.89
N ASN A 189 11.07 -6.58 -13.59
CA ASN A 189 11.81 -5.82 -14.60
C ASN A 189 12.89 -6.68 -15.29
N ASP A 190 13.59 -7.53 -14.53
CA ASP A 190 14.57 -8.47 -15.08
C ASP A 190 13.93 -9.53 -15.99
N LEU A 191 12.77 -10.08 -15.59
CA LEU A 191 12.02 -11.04 -16.40
C LEU A 191 11.47 -10.38 -17.69
N ILE A 192 10.99 -9.14 -17.61
CA ILE A 192 10.57 -8.35 -18.78
C ILE A 192 11.75 -8.16 -19.74
N ALA A 193 12.92 -7.78 -19.22
CA ALA A 193 14.13 -7.60 -20.03
C ALA A 193 14.57 -8.90 -20.72
N LYS A 194 14.42 -10.05 -20.05
CA LYS A 194 14.67 -11.40 -20.61
C LYS A 194 13.57 -11.88 -21.56
N LYS A 195 12.43 -11.19 -21.63
CA LYS A 195 11.23 -11.57 -22.40
C LYS A 195 10.55 -12.83 -21.87
N GLU A 196 10.67 -13.05 -20.57
CA GLU A 196 10.04 -14.14 -19.81
C GLU A 196 8.79 -13.65 -19.06
N PHE A 197 8.46 -12.36 -19.16
CA PHE A 197 7.29 -11.74 -18.54
C PHE A 197 6.83 -10.52 -19.37
N PRO A 198 5.51 -10.30 -19.52
CA PRO A 198 4.98 -9.15 -20.27
C PRO A 198 5.00 -7.87 -19.44
N ASP A 199 5.18 -6.71 -20.09
CA ASP A 199 5.24 -5.41 -19.38
C ASP A 199 3.87 -4.95 -18.84
N GLU A 200 2.76 -5.37 -19.46
CA GLU A 200 1.40 -4.93 -19.08
C GLU A 200 0.43 -6.08 -18.83
N GLU A 201 0.56 -7.18 -19.60
CA GLU A 201 -0.35 -8.32 -19.59
C GLU A 201 -0.10 -9.30 -18.43
N TYR A 202 -0.16 -8.80 -17.20
CA TYR A 202 -0.07 -9.61 -15.99
C TYR A 202 -1.09 -9.15 -14.96
N GLY A 203 -1.38 -9.93 -13.93
CA GLY A 203 -2.23 -9.54 -12.81
C GLY A 203 -2.10 -10.50 -11.65
N PHE A 204 -2.63 -10.12 -10.50
CA PHE A 204 -2.48 -10.90 -9.27
C PHE A 204 -3.59 -11.96 -9.19
N TYR A 205 -3.20 -13.18 -8.83
CA TYR A 205 -4.11 -14.31 -8.75
C TYR A 205 -4.76 -14.39 -7.37
N TYR A 206 -6.06 -14.59 -7.38
CA TYR A 206 -6.90 -14.69 -6.19
C TYR A 206 -7.59 -16.06 -6.16
N PRO A 207 -7.28 -16.92 -5.17
CA PRO A 207 -7.97 -18.19 -5.01
C PRO A 207 -9.47 -18.00 -4.80
N GLN A 208 -10.28 -18.90 -5.37
CA GLN A 208 -11.71 -18.94 -5.08
C GLN A 208 -11.92 -19.50 -3.68
N LEU A 209 -12.34 -18.67 -2.73
CA LEU A 209 -12.62 -19.12 -1.37
C LEU A 209 -14.04 -19.70 -1.28
N THR A 210 -14.26 -20.68 -0.42
CA THR A 210 -15.56 -21.35 -0.25
C THR A 210 -16.71 -20.38 0.00
N PHE A 211 -16.45 -19.31 0.76
CA PHE A 211 -17.45 -18.29 1.12
C PHE A 211 -17.27 -16.96 0.36
N HIS A 212 -16.11 -16.73 -0.26
CA HIS A 212 -15.79 -15.46 -0.92
C HIS A 212 -15.22 -15.76 -2.31
N LYS A 213 -16.07 -15.65 -3.32
CA LYS A 213 -15.66 -15.82 -4.70
C LYS A 213 -15.14 -14.51 -5.26
N VAL A 214 -14.21 -14.61 -6.20
CA VAL A 214 -13.81 -13.46 -7.01
C VAL A 214 -15.04 -12.99 -7.79
N ALA A 215 -15.45 -11.75 -7.56
CA ALA A 215 -16.66 -11.16 -8.10
C ALA A 215 -16.43 -10.32 -9.37
N VAL A 216 -15.16 -10.18 -9.77
CA VAL A 216 -14.68 -9.39 -10.90
C VAL A 216 -14.34 -10.29 -12.11
N THR A 217 -14.46 -9.74 -13.32
CA THR A 217 -14.27 -10.50 -14.58
C THR A 217 -12.98 -10.13 -15.33
N GLU A 218 -12.29 -9.10 -14.85
CA GLU A 218 -11.05 -8.60 -15.41
C GLU A 218 -9.98 -9.70 -15.43
N LYS A 219 -9.33 -9.88 -16.58
CA LYS A 219 -8.29 -10.91 -16.78
C LYS A 219 -7.09 -10.70 -15.85
N TYR A 220 -6.75 -9.44 -15.62
CA TYR A 220 -5.54 -9.01 -14.94
C TYR A 220 -5.89 -8.09 -13.78
N LEU A 221 -5.96 -8.68 -12.59
CA LEU A 221 -6.40 -8.02 -11.38
C LEU A 221 -5.24 -7.25 -10.71
N PRO A 222 -5.52 -6.14 -10.00
CA PRO A 222 -4.53 -5.47 -9.17
C PRO A 222 -4.23 -6.28 -7.90
N ALA A 223 -3.11 -6.00 -7.23
CA ALA A 223 -2.83 -6.58 -5.92
C ALA A 223 -3.64 -5.83 -4.84
N THR A 224 -4.32 -6.53 -3.94
CA THR A 224 -4.88 -5.89 -2.74
C THR A 224 -3.78 -5.72 -1.71
N ILE A 225 -3.98 -4.86 -0.72
CA ILE A 225 -3.01 -4.67 0.35
C ILE A 225 -2.76 -5.95 1.16
N GLU A 226 -3.77 -6.82 1.27
CA GLU A 226 -3.66 -8.15 1.88
C GLU A 226 -2.79 -9.08 1.04
N VAL A 227 -2.84 -9.01 -0.30
CA VAL A 227 -1.93 -9.76 -1.19
C VAL A 227 -0.50 -9.25 -1.07
N LEU A 228 -0.30 -7.93 -1.00
CA LEU A 228 1.03 -7.34 -0.82
C LEU A 228 1.71 -7.82 0.46
N SER A 229 0.94 -7.96 1.54
CA SER A 229 1.41 -8.41 2.86
C SER A 229 1.30 -9.94 3.06
N SER A 230 0.84 -10.67 2.06
CA SER A 230 0.62 -12.12 2.15
C SER A 230 1.96 -12.88 2.17
N PRO A 231 2.02 -14.05 2.84
CA PRO A 231 3.14 -14.98 2.72
C PRO A 231 3.41 -15.42 1.27
N PHE A 232 2.36 -15.46 0.45
CA PHE A 232 2.42 -15.86 -0.96
C PHE A 232 1.77 -14.80 -1.82
N MET A 233 2.46 -14.47 -2.92
CA MET A 233 1.93 -13.62 -3.97
C MET A 233 2.07 -14.38 -5.29
N ILE A 234 0.95 -14.62 -5.97
CA ILE A 234 0.92 -15.32 -7.24
C ILE A 234 0.56 -14.30 -8.31
N ILE A 235 1.43 -14.16 -9.32
CA ILE A 235 1.21 -13.29 -10.47
C ILE A 235 0.91 -14.18 -11.67
N LYS A 236 -0.27 -14.02 -12.26
CA LYS A 236 -0.63 -14.61 -13.55
C LYS A 236 -0.18 -13.67 -14.65
N HIS A 237 0.45 -14.17 -15.70
CA HIS A 237 0.85 -13.36 -16.85
C HIS A 237 0.47 -14.02 -18.18
N GLY A 238 0.26 -13.19 -19.20
CA GLY A 238 0.06 -13.61 -20.58
C GLY A 238 1.36 -14.03 -21.26
N ALA A 239 1.22 -14.53 -22.49
CA ALA A 239 2.36 -14.87 -23.34
C ALA A 239 3.10 -13.62 -23.81
N VAL A 240 4.40 -13.74 -24.05
CA VAL A 240 5.25 -12.68 -24.59
C VAL A 240 5.45 -12.91 -26.08
N TYR A 241 5.17 -11.90 -26.88
CA TYR A 241 5.34 -11.93 -28.33
C TYR A 241 6.51 -11.04 -28.77
N LYS A 242 7.22 -11.47 -29.80
CA LYS A 242 8.29 -10.68 -30.44
C LYS A 242 8.07 -10.64 -31.93
N PHE A 243 8.11 -9.44 -32.49
CA PHE A 243 8.04 -9.27 -33.93
C PHE A 243 9.31 -9.82 -34.62
N ASN A 244 9.13 -10.86 -35.44
CA ASN A 244 10.16 -11.41 -36.30
C ASN A 244 10.19 -10.65 -37.63
N ARG A 245 11.16 -9.74 -37.77
CA ARG A 245 11.31 -8.90 -38.97
C ARG A 245 11.54 -9.70 -40.27
N ALA A 246 12.15 -10.88 -40.19
CA ALA A 246 12.44 -11.68 -41.38
C ALA A 246 11.17 -12.36 -41.92
N LYS A 247 10.23 -12.71 -41.03
CA LYS A 247 8.97 -13.36 -41.39
C LYS A 247 7.78 -12.41 -41.44
N GLY A 248 7.92 -11.18 -40.91
CA GLY A 248 6.84 -10.20 -40.85
C GLY A 248 5.70 -10.58 -39.90
N ILE A 249 5.95 -11.47 -38.93
CA ILE A 249 4.93 -11.96 -37.99
C ILE A 249 5.41 -11.77 -36.55
N GLU A 250 4.46 -11.71 -35.62
CA GLU A 250 4.75 -11.89 -34.20
C GLU A 250 4.89 -13.38 -33.88
N GLU A 251 5.97 -13.71 -33.19
CA GLU A 251 6.20 -15.06 -32.69
C GLU A 251 6.13 -15.03 -31.17
N GLU A 252 5.39 -15.98 -30.60
CA GLU A 252 5.44 -16.25 -29.17
C GLU A 252 6.87 -16.64 -28.79
N VAL A 253 7.45 -15.92 -27.83
CA VAL A 253 8.80 -16.18 -27.30
C VAL A 253 8.76 -16.71 -25.87
N TYR A 254 7.63 -16.56 -25.18
CA TYR A 254 7.40 -17.11 -23.86
C TYR A 254 5.90 -17.36 -23.63
N PRO A 255 5.49 -18.52 -23.12
CA PRO A 255 4.08 -18.84 -22.94
C PRO A 255 3.44 -18.06 -21.78
N GLU A 256 2.11 -18.07 -21.72
CA GLU A 256 1.40 -17.60 -20.52
C GLU A 256 1.67 -18.51 -19.31
N GLY A 257 1.60 -17.97 -18.10
CA GLY A 257 2.01 -18.70 -16.91
C GLY A 257 1.78 -17.97 -15.59
N PHE A 258 2.49 -18.45 -14.57
CA PHE A 258 2.45 -17.92 -13.22
C PHE A 258 3.85 -17.73 -12.66
N VAL A 259 4.03 -16.66 -11.88
CA VAL A 259 5.20 -16.43 -11.02
C VAL A 259 4.72 -16.43 -9.57
N VAL A 260 5.42 -17.13 -8.69
CA VAL A 260 5.06 -17.26 -7.28
C VAL A 260 6.17 -16.69 -6.42
N TYR A 261 5.86 -15.66 -5.64
CA TYR A 261 6.76 -15.12 -4.63
C TYR A 261 6.37 -15.62 -3.23
N TYR A 262 7.39 -15.95 -2.44
CA TYR A 262 7.25 -16.37 -1.05
C TYR A 262 7.97 -15.38 -0.13
N ASN A 263 7.29 -14.96 0.94
CA ASN A 263 7.76 -13.91 1.85
C ASN A 263 7.92 -14.38 3.31
N LYS A 264 8.34 -15.63 3.53
CA LYS A 264 8.81 -16.06 4.87
C LYS A 264 10.16 -16.75 4.78
N LYS A 265 10.62 -17.23 5.94
CA LYS A 265 11.98 -17.75 6.14
C LYS A 265 12.28 -19.02 5.33
N GLY A 266 11.27 -19.83 5.00
CA GLY A 266 11.48 -21.07 4.26
C GLY A 266 12.28 -22.10 5.06
N ASN A 267 12.08 -22.14 6.37
CA ASN A 267 12.82 -23.01 7.29
C ASN A 267 12.30 -24.46 7.29
N SER A 268 11.13 -24.72 6.72
CA SER A 268 10.50 -26.04 6.70
C SER A 268 9.69 -26.27 5.43
N ASP A 269 9.71 -27.49 4.90
CA ASP A 269 8.87 -27.93 3.77
C ASP A 269 7.37 -27.70 4.04
N ASN A 270 6.96 -27.72 5.32
CA ASN A 270 5.58 -27.46 5.72
C ASN A 270 5.09 -26.07 5.31
N GLU A 271 6.02 -25.14 5.14
CA GLU A 271 5.73 -23.81 4.68
C GLU A 271 5.18 -23.81 3.26
N PHE A 272 5.54 -24.80 2.43
CA PHE A 272 5.22 -24.87 1.01
C PHE A 272 4.09 -25.85 0.66
N PHE A 273 3.51 -26.57 1.64
CA PHE A 273 2.46 -27.56 1.37
C PHE A 273 1.25 -27.01 0.63
N TYR A 274 0.98 -25.71 0.73
CA TYR A 274 -0.15 -25.07 0.05
C TYR A 274 0.13 -24.69 -1.42
N LEU A 275 1.35 -24.96 -1.92
CA LEU A 275 1.75 -24.74 -3.33
C LEU A 275 1.85 -26.05 -4.14
N LEU A 276 1.73 -27.22 -3.50
CA LEU A 276 1.81 -28.54 -4.11
C LEU A 276 0.44 -29.17 -4.36
#